data_AF-A0A7G3ZFS4-F1
#
_entry.id   AF-A0A7G3ZFS4-F1
#
_cell.length_a   1.000
_cell.length_b   1.000
_cell.length_c   1.000
_cell.angle_alpha   90.00
_cell.angle_beta   90.00
_cell.angle_gamma   90.00
#
_symmetry.space_group_name_H-M   'P 1'
#
loop_
_entity.id
_entity.type
_entity.pdbx_description
1 polymer ?
#
loop_
_entity_poly.entity_id
_entity_poly.type
_entity_poly.pdbx_seq_one_letter_code
_entity_poly.pdbx_strand_id
1 'polypeptide(L)'
;MGEDSSSSEKAELLSKPWFQDAYKSAVDFYKRDEQLDARDRLELSKAYQSIARAQFLGGWLGFSCVFLPPFAYRYYKTNAVRGVRVPRNFMLGLLAMFVTTRWAGKYMYSRKLAGLDPDGSLASRSSYEEHDEEATPESKTSLQRQYEMMKLLDGGFPAKWAAYFYMTYQNPGRRLPNPEVKLEQLKSGTSGRPSSFMNQRDPLQLYSGPAFDKKDTWPGSNTAPNGEEAASRSSWDAVRQSTNAPGSSWDRVRQHNGSKPSRLHSTPEDRDEKEDVLSLDHPTQSEFDALLERERKGEDDEL
;
A
#
# COMPACT_ATOMS: atom_id res chain seq x y z
N MET A 1 -30.37 -26.35 12.61
CA MET A 1 -30.08 -25.88 13.98
C MET A 1 -28.64 -25.37 14.07
N GLY A 2 -28.31 -24.27 13.38
CA GLY A 2 -26.94 -23.71 13.39
C GLY A 2 -26.86 -22.19 13.22
N GLU A 3 -28.00 -21.49 13.25
CA GLU A 3 -28.04 -20.03 13.05
C GLU A 3 -27.88 -19.25 14.37
N ASP A 4 -28.33 -19.81 15.49
CA ASP A 4 -28.34 -19.12 16.79
C ASP A 4 -26.97 -18.93 17.44
N SER A 5 -25.98 -19.78 17.15
CA SER A 5 -24.63 -19.61 17.70
C SER A 5 -23.91 -18.41 17.08
N SER A 6 -24.15 -18.15 15.79
CA SER A 6 -23.45 -17.09 15.04
C SER A 6 -23.91 -15.67 15.43
N SER A 7 -25.17 -15.51 15.84
CA SER A 7 -25.73 -14.22 16.27
C SER A 7 -25.26 -13.86 17.69
N SER A 8 -25.19 -14.86 18.58
CA SER A 8 -24.67 -14.71 19.95
C SER A 8 -23.19 -14.32 19.97
N GLU A 9 -22.34 -14.99 19.18
CA GLU A 9 -20.91 -14.65 19.07
C GLU A 9 -20.68 -13.23 18.52
N LYS A 10 -21.49 -12.79 17.54
CA LYS A 10 -21.41 -11.42 17.00
C LYS A 10 -21.84 -10.39 18.04
N ALA A 11 -22.91 -10.64 18.78
CA ALA A 11 -23.35 -9.77 19.86
C ALA A 11 -22.29 -9.65 20.97
N GLU A 12 -21.60 -10.75 21.28
CA GLU A 12 -20.47 -10.76 22.20
C GLU A 12 -19.28 -9.96 21.67
N LEU A 13 -18.96 -10.04 20.37
CA LEU A 13 -17.89 -9.23 19.77
C LEU A 13 -18.20 -7.73 19.82
N LEU A 14 -19.44 -7.35 19.54
CA LEU A 14 -19.90 -5.96 19.52
C LEU A 14 -19.86 -5.28 20.91
N SER A 15 -19.99 -6.07 21.98
CA SER A 15 -19.96 -5.55 23.35
C SER A 15 -18.55 -5.36 23.90
N LYS A 16 -17.51 -5.85 23.22
CA LYS A 16 -16.12 -5.74 23.70
C LYS A 16 -15.67 -4.27 23.67
N PRO A 17 -15.00 -3.78 24.74
CA PRO A 17 -14.60 -2.37 24.84
C PRO A 17 -13.64 -1.96 23.71
N TRP A 18 -12.68 -2.81 23.37
CA TRP A 18 -11.74 -2.55 22.27
C TRP A 18 -12.46 -2.38 20.92
N PHE A 19 -13.60 -3.05 20.72
CA PHE A 19 -14.37 -2.94 19.48
C PHE A 19 -15.11 -1.59 19.43
N GLN A 20 -15.70 -1.18 20.54
CA GLN A 20 -16.38 0.12 20.63
C GLN A 20 -15.40 1.28 20.41
N ASP A 21 -14.20 1.19 21.00
CA ASP A 21 -13.15 2.20 20.81
C ASP A 21 -12.65 2.23 19.36
N ALA A 22 -12.44 1.06 18.74
CA ALA A 22 -12.08 0.97 17.34
C ALA A 22 -13.20 1.51 16.42
N TYR A 23 -14.46 1.25 16.75
CA TYR A 23 -15.62 1.74 16.02
C TYR A 23 -15.71 3.27 16.10
N LYS A 24 -15.60 3.85 17.30
CA LYS A 24 -15.55 5.31 17.49
C LYS A 24 -14.42 5.94 16.68
N SER A 25 -13.20 5.38 16.79
CA SER A 25 -12.04 5.83 16.03
C SER A 25 -12.28 5.74 14.51
N ALA A 26 -12.97 4.70 14.04
CA ALA A 26 -13.31 4.53 12.63
C ALA A 26 -14.34 5.56 12.15
N VAL A 27 -15.37 5.87 12.97
CA VAL A 27 -16.35 6.93 12.70
C VAL A 27 -15.67 8.29 12.64
N ASP A 28 -14.82 8.60 13.62
CA ASP A 28 -14.07 9.86 13.66
C ASP A 28 -13.12 9.99 12.47
N PHE A 29 -12.46 8.88 12.10
CA PHE A 29 -11.63 8.84 10.91
C PHE A 29 -12.43 9.12 9.64
N TYR A 30 -13.58 8.47 9.47
CA TYR A 30 -14.44 8.66 8.31
C TYR A 30 -14.91 10.11 8.19
N LYS A 31 -15.40 10.71 9.29
CA LYS A 31 -15.83 12.11 9.34
C LYS A 31 -14.71 13.07 8.96
N ARG A 32 -13.49 12.85 9.47
CA ARG A 32 -12.33 13.70 9.15
C ARG A 32 -11.82 13.46 7.73
N ASP A 33 -11.85 12.23 7.22
CA ASP A 33 -11.41 11.91 5.87
C ASP A 33 -12.36 12.48 4.81
N GLU A 34 -13.65 12.58 5.11
CA GLU A 34 -14.63 13.24 4.24
C GLU A 34 -14.29 14.72 4.00
N GLN A 35 -13.81 15.40 5.05
CA GLN A 35 -13.40 16.81 5.00
C GLN A 35 -12.05 17.03 4.28
N LEU A 36 -11.28 15.99 3.98
CA LEU A 36 -9.98 16.13 3.33
C LEU A 36 -10.11 16.41 1.83
N ASP A 37 -9.44 17.48 1.40
CA ASP A 37 -9.25 17.79 -0.01
C ASP A 37 -8.25 16.84 -0.66
N ALA A 38 -8.27 16.77 -2.00
CA ALA A 38 -7.30 15.97 -2.76
C ALA A 38 -5.85 16.39 -2.45
N ARG A 39 -5.59 17.70 -2.35
CA ARG A 39 -4.24 18.21 -2.01
C ARG A 39 -3.80 17.78 -0.62
N ASP A 40 -4.69 17.85 0.37
CA ASP A 40 -4.39 17.44 1.75
C ASP A 40 -4.02 15.95 1.81
N ARG A 41 -4.74 15.11 1.07
CA ARG A 41 -4.42 13.68 0.97
C ARG A 41 -3.02 13.45 0.40
N LEU A 42 -2.62 14.17 -0.63
CA LEU A 42 -1.27 14.06 -1.19
C LEU A 42 -0.19 14.52 -0.19
N GLU A 43 -0.44 15.57 0.58
CA GLU A 43 0.49 16.05 1.60
C GLU A 43 0.61 15.05 2.76
N LEU A 44 -0.52 14.49 3.23
CA LEU A 44 -0.55 13.40 4.19
C LEU A 44 0.18 12.16 3.67
N SER A 45 -0.01 11.78 2.41
CA SER A 45 0.66 10.60 1.84
C SER A 45 2.18 10.78 1.84
N LYS A 46 2.68 11.97 1.48
CA LYS A 46 4.11 12.31 1.53
C LYS A 46 4.64 12.34 2.97
N ALA A 47 3.87 12.89 3.91
CA ALA A 47 4.23 12.91 5.33
C ALA A 47 4.41 11.48 5.86
N TYR A 48 3.41 10.61 5.68
CA TYR A 48 3.47 9.22 6.10
C TYR A 48 4.54 8.40 5.35
N GLN A 49 4.77 8.67 4.07
CA GLN A 49 5.85 8.03 3.31
C GLN A 49 7.22 8.37 3.91
N SER A 50 7.42 9.63 4.32
CA SER A 50 8.67 10.04 4.98
C SER A 50 8.87 9.35 6.34
N ILE A 51 7.79 9.17 7.11
CA ILE A 51 7.83 8.43 8.39
C ILE A 51 8.15 6.95 8.13
N ALA A 52 7.53 6.33 7.13
CA ALA A 52 7.79 4.95 6.75
C ALA A 52 9.24 4.73 6.31
N ARG A 53 9.79 5.65 5.50
CA ARG A 53 11.21 5.62 5.09
C ARG A 53 12.13 5.74 6.31
N ALA A 54 11.81 6.62 7.25
CA ALA A 54 12.61 6.77 8.46
C ALA A 54 12.55 5.55 9.39
N GLN A 55 11.38 4.90 9.49
CA GLN A 55 11.25 3.61 10.20
C GLN A 55 12.13 2.54 9.55
N PHE A 56 12.07 2.41 8.23
CA PHE A 56 12.88 1.46 7.47
C PHE A 56 14.38 1.74 7.63
N LEU A 57 14.82 2.96 7.35
CA LEU A 57 16.23 3.36 7.46
C LEU A 57 16.72 3.27 8.91
N GLY A 58 15.93 3.73 9.87
CA GLY A 58 16.24 3.66 11.30
C GLY A 58 16.40 2.22 11.78
N GLY A 59 15.52 1.32 11.34
CA GLY A 59 15.63 -0.12 11.61
C GLY A 59 16.92 -0.72 11.04
N TRP A 60 17.22 -0.47 9.76
CA TRP A 60 18.44 -0.99 9.12
C TRP A 60 19.73 -0.44 9.75
N LEU A 61 19.74 0.84 10.12
CA LEU A 61 20.87 1.45 10.83
C LEU A 61 21.04 0.84 12.23
N GLY A 62 19.94 0.67 12.98
CA GLY A 62 19.97 0.03 14.29
C GLY A 62 20.46 -1.41 14.24
N PHE A 63 19.97 -2.19 13.27
CA PHE A 63 20.45 -3.55 13.02
C PHE A 63 21.96 -3.55 12.74
N SER A 64 22.40 -2.73 11.78
CA SER A 64 23.80 -2.68 11.34
C SER A 64 24.75 -2.27 12.46
N CYS A 65 24.33 -1.33 13.30
CA CYS A 65 25.10 -0.85 14.45
C CYS A 65 25.34 -1.93 15.51
N VAL A 66 24.47 -2.94 15.63
CA VAL A 66 24.68 -4.05 16.58
C VAL A 66 25.30 -5.27 15.90
N PHE A 67 24.94 -5.50 14.64
CA PHE A 67 25.38 -6.69 13.90
C PHE A 67 26.83 -6.57 13.43
N LEU A 68 27.26 -5.42 12.90
CA LEU A 68 28.59 -5.26 12.28
C LEU A 68 29.76 -5.14 13.27
N PRO A 69 29.66 -4.46 14.44
CA PRO A 69 30.83 -4.23 15.28
C PRO A 69 31.56 -5.48 15.77
N PRO A 70 30.90 -6.59 16.14
CA PRO A 70 31.61 -7.83 16.52
C PRO A 70 32.49 -8.39 15.40
N PHE A 71 32.06 -8.26 14.14
CA PHE A 71 32.85 -8.67 12.98
C PHE A 71 33.99 -7.70 12.70
N ALA A 72 33.72 -6.39 12.74
CA ALA A 72 34.75 -5.37 12.59
C ALA A 72 35.84 -5.49 13.65
N TYR A 73 35.45 -5.71 14.92
CA TYR A 73 36.38 -5.92 16.03
C TYR A 73 37.23 -7.18 15.86
N ARG A 74 36.63 -8.29 15.42
CA ARG A 74 37.36 -9.53 15.14
C ARG A 74 38.30 -9.39 13.95
N TYR A 75 37.83 -8.78 12.87
CA TYR A 75 38.64 -8.52 11.70
C TYR A 75 39.85 -7.65 12.05
N TYR A 76 39.66 -6.56 12.82
CA TYR A 76 40.74 -5.69 13.27
C TYR A 76 41.80 -6.42 14.12
N LYS A 77 41.39 -7.35 14.99
CA LYS A 77 42.34 -8.07 15.87
C LYS A 77 43.01 -9.27 15.23
N THR A 78 42.30 -10.02 14.39
CA THR A 78 42.75 -11.34 13.92
C THR A 78 42.85 -11.47 12.41
N ASN A 79 42.50 -10.42 11.63
CA ASN A 79 42.36 -10.47 10.16
C ASN A 79 41.48 -11.63 9.67
N ALA A 80 40.57 -12.09 10.53
CA ALA A 80 39.73 -13.24 10.31
C ALA A 80 38.32 -12.98 10.85
N VAL A 81 37.33 -13.45 10.10
CA VAL A 81 35.90 -13.31 10.43
C VAL A 81 35.38 -14.51 11.23
N ARG A 82 36.18 -15.59 11.31
CA ARG A 82 35.81 -16.84 11.99
C ARG A 82 35.77 -16.65 13.51
N GLY A 83 34.77 -17.26 14.16
CA GLY A 83 34.62 -17.26 15.62
C GLY A 83 33.59 -16.27 16.18
N VAL A 84 32.93 -15.48 15.33
CA VAL A 84 31.76 -14.69 15.75
C VAL A 84 30.52 -15.59 15.85
N ARG A 85 29.79 -15.53 16.96
CA ARG A 85 28.52 -16.25 17.14
C ARG A 85 27.39 -15.55 16.37
N VAL A 86 27.34 -15.76 15.05
CA VAL A 86 26.40 -15.10 14.12
C VAL A 86 24.94 -15.15 14.58
N PRO A 87 24.37 -16.30 15.00
CA PRO A 87 22.95 -16.36 15.37
C PRO A 87 22.59 -15.47 16.55
N ARG A 88 23.49 -15.36 17.56
CA ARG A 88 23.27 -14.51 18.73
C ARG A 88 23.27 -13.03 18.35
N ASN A 89 24.26 -12.61 17.57
CA ASN A 89 24.38 -11.21 17.15
C ASN A 89 23.26 -10.81 16.18
N PHE A 90 22.81 -11.75 15.33
CA PHE A 90 21.66 -11.55 14.47
C PHE A 90 20.38 -11.28 15.28
N MET A 91 20.09 -12.09 16.30
CA MET A 91 18.93 -11.87 17.19
C MET A 91 19.01 -10.53 17.94
N LEU A 92 20.20 -10.16 18.42
CA LEU A 92 20.42 -8.85 19.04
C LEU A 92 20.21 -7.71 18.03
N GLY A 93 20.66 -7.90 16.78
CA GLY A 93 20.41 -6.99 15.67
C GLY A 93 18.92 -6.81 15.38
N LEU A 94 18.14 -7.89 15.34
CA LEU A 94 16.69 -7.82 15.15
C LEU A 94 15.97 -7.08 16.28
N LEU A 95 16.38 -7.30 17.54
CA LEU A 95 15.83 -6.56 18.67
C LEU A 95 16.17 -5.06 18.57
N ALA A 96 17.41 -4.74 18.23
CA ALA A 96 17.85 -3.35 18.01
C ALA A 96 17.08 -2.70 16.86
N MET A 97 16.87 -3.42 15.75
CA MET A 97 16.05 -2.99 14.62
C MET A 97 14.65 -2.62 15.08
N PHE A 98 13.98 -3.47 15.87
CA PHE A 98 12.62 -3.20 16.35
C PHE A 98 12.55 -1.92 17.19
N VAL A 99 13.46 -1.75 18.15
CA VAL A 99 13.49 -0.58 19.05
C VAL A 99 13.80 0.70 18.26
N THR A 100 14.82 0.67 17.40
CA THR A 100 15.21 1.84 16.59
C THR A 100 14.15 2.22 15.57
N THR A 101 13.46 1.24 14.97
CA THR A 101 12.31 1.49 14.07
C THR A 101 11.21 2.27 14.79
N ARG A 102 10.82 1.84 16.01
CA ARG A 102 9.79 2.51 16.82
C ARG A 102 10.21 3.93 17.17
N TRP A 103 11.46 4.13 17.58
CA TRP A 103 11.98 5.44 17.97
C TRP A 103 12.10 6.40 16.78
N ALA A 104 12.69 5.96 15.67
CA ALA A 104 12.81 6.75 14.44
C ALA A 104 11.42 7.15 13.89
N GLY A 105 10.46 6.24 13.92
CA GLY A 105 9.08 6.51 13.55
C GLY A 105 8.44 7.59 14.44
N LYS A 106 8.56 7.47 15.77
CA LYS A 106 8.01 8.45 16.72
C LYS A 106 8.67 9.83 16.56
N TYR A 107 9.99 9.87 16.40
CA TYR A 107 10.74 11.11 16.19
C TYR A 107 10.32 11.83 14.90
N MET A 108 10.23 11.10 13.78
CA MET A 108 9.81 11.70 12.51
C MET A 108 8.34 12.09 12.50
N TYR A 109 7.48 11.32 13.15
CA TYR A 109 6.08 11.67 13.35
C TYR A 109 5.95 12.97 14.15
N SER A 110 6.60 13.08 15.31
CA SER A 110 6.56 14.31 16.11
C SER A 110 7.15 15.51 15.38
N ARG A 111 8.21 15.31 14.59
CA ARG A 111 8.79 16.35 13.73
C ARG A 111 7.81 16.83 12.66
N LYS A 112 7.08 15.91 12.02
CA LYS A 112 6.06 16.26 11.02
C LYS A 112 4.86 16.96 11.65
N LEU A 113 4.43 16.50 12.82
CA LEU A 113 3.35 17.11 13.57
C LEU A 113 3.70 18.54 14.02
N ALA A 114 4.91 18.75 14.56
CA ALA A 114 5.42 20.08 14.92
C ALA A 114 5.63 21.00 13.70
N GLY A 115 5.86 20.45 12.52
CA GLY A 115 5.92 21.23 11.28
C GLY A 115 4.57 21.73 10.79
N LEU A 116 3.46 21.06 11.17
CA LEU A 116 2.10 21.50 10.85
C LEU A 116 1.56 22.52 11.86
N ASP A 117 2.03 22.46 13.10
CA ASP A 117 1.65 23.37 14.18
C ASP A 117 2.88 23.94 14.90
N PRO A 118 3.63 24.87 14.26
CA PRO A 118 4.84 25.43 14.87
C PRO A 118 4.53 26.25 16.13
N ASP A 119 3.35 26.89 16.18
CA ASP A 119 2.95 27.80 17.25
C ASP A 119 2.10 27.14 18.35
N GLY A 120 1.76 25.84 18.20
CA GLY A 120 0.89 25.12 19.16
C GLY A 120 -0.59 25.55 19.14
N SER A 121 -0.98 26.36 18.15
CA SER A 121 -2.31 26.94 18.03
C SER A 121 -3.36 25.90 17.61
N LEU A 122 -2.97 24.91 16.81
CA LEU A 122 -3.87 23.85 16.34
C LEU A 122 -4.10 22.79 17.42
N ALA A 123 -3.07 22.51 18.22
CA ALA A 123 -3.16 21.59 19.34
C ALA A 123 -4.18 22.04 20.40
N SER A 124 -4.19 23.34 20.72
CA SER A 124 -5.10 23.94 21.72
C SER A 124 -6.54 24.08 21.21
N ARG A 125 -6.73 24.38 19.92
CA ARG A 125 -8.06 24.46 19.30
C ARG A 125 -8.75 23.10 19.21
N SER A 126 -7.99 22.05 18.89
CA SER A 126 -8.51 20.66 18.82
C SER A 126 -9.10 20.15 20.13
N SER A 127 -8.69 20.65 21.30
CA SER A 127 -9.23 20.21 22.60
C SER A 127 -10.51 20.94 23.02
N TYR A 128 -10.83 22.08 22.40
CA TYR A 128 -12.00 22.89 22.77
C TYR A 128 -13.18 22.65 21.81
N GLU A 129 -12.92 22.37 20.53
CA GLU A 129 -13.97 22.09 19.52
C GLU A 129 -14.64 20.71 19.66
N GLU A 130 -14.20 19.84 20.57
CA GLU A 130 -14.82 18.51 20.78
C GLU A 130 -16.21 18.60 21.44
N HIS A 131 -16.61 19.78 21.93
CA HIS A 131 -17.91 20.03 22.55
C HIS A 131 -18.88 20.91 21.73
N ASP A 132 -18.43 21.56 20.66
CA ASP A 132 -19.26 22.47 19.85
C ASP A 132 -19.49 21.86 18.45
N GLU A 133 -20.53 21.04 18.31
CA GLU A 133 -20.96 20.40 17.04
C GLU A 133 -21.44 21.37 15.95
N GLU A 134 -21.35 22.70 16.15
CA GLU A 134 -21.93 23.72 15.25
C GLU A 134 -20.89 24.57 14.49
N ALA A 135 -19.59 24.27 14.58
CA ALA A 135 -18.61 24.92 13.72
C ALA A 135 -18.76 24.40 12.28
N THR A 136 -19.34 25.24 11.42
CA THR A 136 -19.55 24.95 10.00
C THR A 136 -18.28 24.38 9.32
N PRO A 137 -18.40 23.28 8.55
CA PRO A 137 -17.26 22.56 7.97
C PRO A 137 -16.44 23.39 6.97
N GLU A 138 -16.92 24.56 6.54
CA GLU A 138 -16.30 25.40 5.52
C GLU A 138 -15.09 26.22 6.00
N SER A 139 -14.79 26.28 7.31
CA SER A 139 -13.76 27.19 7.84
C SER A 139 -12.44 26.53 8.29
N LYS A 140 -12.35 25.19 8.31
CA LYS A 140 -11.10 24.52 8.72
C LYS A 140 -10.02 24.70 7.66
N THR A 141 -8.86 25.21 8.07
CA THR A 141 -7.69 25.34 7.17
C THR A 141 -7.16 23.96 6.77
N SER A 142 -6.53 23.86 5.60
CA SER A 142 -5.91 22.61 5.12
C SER A 142 -4.94 22.01 6.14
N LEU A 143 -4.07 22.84 6.74
CA LEU A 143 -3.11 22.43 7.76
C LEU A 143 -3.80 21.87 9.01
N GLN A 144 -4.90 22.47 9.45
CA GLN A 144 -5.68 21.97 10.58
C GLN A 144 -6.26 20.58 10.30
N ARG A 145 -6.84 20.36 9.11
CA ARG A 145 -7.39 19.05 8.72
C ARG A 145 -6.30 17.98 8.67
N GLN A 146 -5.14 18.31 8.10
CA GLN A 146 -3.99 17.41 8.07
C GLN A 146 -3.48 17.08 9.48
N TYR A 147 -3.39 18.08 10.36
CA TYR A 147 -2.99 17.91 11.75
C TYR A 147 -3.95 17.01 12.52
N GLU A 148 -5.26 17.28 12.42
CA GLU A 148 -6.31 16.48 13.07
C GLU A 148 -6.32 15.03 12.58
N MET A 149 -6.10 14.81 11.29
CA MET A 149 -5.99 13.48 10.72
C MET A 149 -4.73 12.74 11.19
N MET A 150 -3.57 13.41 11.16
CA MET A 150 -2.32 12.82 11.66
C MET A 150 -2.42 12.44 13.13
N LYS A 151 -2.97 13.34 13.96
CA LYS A 151 -3.18 13.14 15.40
C LYS A 151 -4.11 11.94 15.68
N LEU A 152 -5.16 11.76 14.88
CA LEU A 152 -6.11 10.64 15.05
C LEU A 152 -5.48 9.28 14.76
N LEU A 153 -4.75 9.19 13.65
CA LEU A 153 -4.17 7.92 13.19
C LEU A 153 -3.01 7.44 14.07
N ASP A 154 -2.44 8.35 14.86
CA ASP A 154 -1.19 8.16 15.58
C ASP A 154 -0.06 7.74 14.62
N GLY A 155 1.17 7.58 15.10
CA GLY A 155 2.29 7.07 14.29
C GLY A 155 2.13 5.60 13.83
N GLY A 156 0.91 5.04 13.86
CA GLY A 156 0.60 3.65 13.55
C GLY A 156 0.61 3.37 12.04
N PHE A 157 1.27 2.28 11.61
CA PHE A 157 1.29 1.78 10.22
C PHE A 157 1.48 2.85 9.11
N PRO A 158 2.53 3.69 9.17
CA PRO A 158 2.68 4.82 8.26
C PRO A 158 2.73 4.42 6.79
N ALA A 159 3.29 3.26 6.45
CA ALA A 159 3.30 2.76 5.07
C ALA A 159 1.88 2.52 4.52
N LYS A 160 0.96 2.00 5.35
CA LYS A 160 -0.43 1.74 4.95
C LYS A 160 -1.19 3.05 4.72
N TRP A 161 -1.03 4.01 5.62
CA TRP A 161 -1.67 5.32 5.48
C TRP A 161 -1.10 6.12 4.31
N ALA A 162 0.21 6.05 4.08
CA ALA A 162 0.83 6.65 2.89
C ALA A 162 0.18 6.12 1.61
N ALA A 163 0.02 4.78 1.51
CA ALA A 163 -0.63 4.16 0.37
C ALA A 163 -2.11 4.55 0.27
N TYR A 164 -2.85 4.51 1.38
CA TYR A 164 -4.26 4.88 1.43
C TYR A 164 -4.49 6.28 0.87
N PHE A 165 -3.81 7.29 1.43
CA PHE A 165 -3.99 8.68 1.02
C PHE A 165 -3.54 8.95 -0.41
N TYR A 166 -2.48 8.26 -0.88
CA TYR A 166 -2.05 8.37 -2.27
C TYR A 166 -3.10 7.79 -3.25
N MET A 167 -3.70 6.66 -2.91
CA MET A 167 -4.73 6.03 -3.75
C MET A 167 -6.03 6.83 -3.74
N THR A 168 -6.47 7.33 -2.58
CA THR A 168 -7.69 8.13 -2.48
C THR A 168 -7.52 9.55 -3.02
N TYR A 169 -6.29 10.05 -3.11
CA TYR A 169 -5.95 11.23 -3.90
C TYR A 169 -6.23 11.02 -5.39
N GLN A 170 -5.80 9.88 -5.96
CA GLN A 170 -6.05 9.55 -7.36
C GLN A 170 -7.51 9.22 -7.64
N ASN A 171 -8.14 8.43 -6.75
CA ASN A 171 -9.49 7.92 -6.90
C ASN A 171 -10.27 8.08 -5.57
N PRO A 172 -11.07 9.15 -5.40
CA PRO A 172 -11.81 9.38 -4.14
C PRO A 172 -12.87 8.32 -3.86
N GLY A 173 -13.30 7.54 -4.86
CA GLY A 173 -14.20 6.40 -4.66
C GLY A 173 -13.56 5.22 -3.90
N ARG A 174 -12.24 5.20 -3.73
CA ARG A 174 -11.50 4.15 -2.99
C ARG A 174 -11.36 4.46 -1.49
N ARG A 175 -12.09 5.46 -0.98
CA ARG A 175 -12.16 5.76 0.45
C ARG A 175 -12.73 4.58 1.23
N LEU A 176 -12.41 4.54 2.52
CA LEU A 176 -13.01 3.57 3.42
C LEU A 176 -14.54 3.76 3.44
N PRO A 177 -15.32 2.66 3.44
CA PRO A 177 -16.78 2.75 3.51
C PRO A 177 -17.22 3.28 4.87
N ASN A 178 -18.40 3.90 4.93
CA ASN A 178 -18.98 4.41 6.17
C ASN A 178 -19.05 3.26 7.22
N PRO A 179 -18.40 3.40 8.39
CA PRO A 179 -18.39 2.38 9.43
C PRO A 179 -19.79 2.09 9.99
N GLU A 180 -20.72 3.06 9.98
CA GLU A 180 -22.10 2.88 10.44
C GLU A 180 -22.84 1.88 9.55
N VAL A 181 -22.76 2.06 8.23
CA VAL A 181 -23.32 1.14 7.24
C VAL A 181 -22.68 -0.25 7.37
N LYS A 182 -21.38 -0.32 7.68
CA LYS A 182 -20.70 -1.60 7.93
C LYS A 182 -21.15 -2.28 9.21
N LEU A 183 -21.44 -1.52 10.26
CA LEU A 183 -21.99 -2.05 11.51
C LEU A 183 -23.40 -2.61 11.28
N GLU A 184 -24.23 -1.93 10.50
CA GLU A 184 -25.56 -2.42 10.12
C GLU A 184 -25.49 -3.68 9.25
N GLN A 185 -24.54 -3.73 8.30
CA GLN A 185 -24.27 -4.96 7.52
C GLN A 185 -23.85 -6.11 8.44
N LEU A 186 -23.01 -5.85 9.44
CA LEU A 186 -22.59 -6.86 10.40
C LEU A 186 -23.76 -7.36 11.27
N LYS A 187 -24.62 -6.45 11.73
CA LYS A 187 -25.83 -6.76 12.54
C LYS A 187 -26.88 -7.52 11.74
N SER A 188 -27.10 -7.16 10.47
CA SER A 188 -28.06 -7.83 9.59
C SER A 188 -27.62 -9.23 9.14
N GLY A 189 -26.41 -9.67 9.52
CA GLY A 189 -25.86 -10.96 9.11
C GLY A 189 -25.45 -11.01 7.63
N THR A 190 -25.60 -9.90 6.90
CA THR A 190 -25.11 -9.76 5.53
C THR A 190 -23.59 -9.66 5.59
N SER A 191 -22.93 -10.80 5.48
CA SER A 191 -21.48 -10.91 5.37
C SER A 191 -21.02 -10.28 4.06
N GLY A 192 -20.94 -8.94 4.03
CA GLY A 192 -20.36 -8.22 2.91
C GLY A 192 -18.96 -8.79 2.67
N ARG A 193 -18.65 -9.11 1.41
CA ARG A 193 -17.29 -9.54 1.04
C ARG A 193 -16.30 -8.52 1.63
N PRO A 194 -15.15 -8.96 2.18
CA PRO A 194 -14.15 -8.05 2.73
C PRO A 194 -13.48 -7.28 1.58
N SER A 195 -14.18 -6.30 1.01
CA SER A 195 -13.69 -5.38 -0.01
C SER A 195 -12.96 -4.22 0.66
N SER A 196 -12.08 -4.52 1.62
CA SER A 196 -11.20 -3.51 2.18
C SER A 196 -9.98 -3.38 1.28
N PHE A 197 -9.65 -2.16 0.90
CA PHE A 197 -8.45 -1.83 0.13
C PHE A 197 -7.18 -2.43 0.77
N MET A 198 -7.16 -2.59 2.10
CA MET A 198 -6.04 -3.20 2.83
C MET A 198 -5.84 -4.70 2.53
N ASN A 199 -6.85 -5.36 1.97
CA ASN A 199 -6.83 -6.78 1.62
C ASN A 199 -6.76 -7.00 0.09
N GLN A 200 -6.68 -5.94 -0.71
CA GLN A 200 -6.48 -6.08 -2.15
C GLN A 200 -5.06 -6.60 -2.40
N ARG A 201 -4.96 -7.82 -2.95
CA ARG A 201 -3.70 -8.51 -3.30
C ARG A 201 -2.92 -7.86 -4.44
N ASP A 202 -3.35 -6.70 -4.90
CA ASP A 202 -2.77 -5.99 -6.04
C ASP A 202 -2.24 -4.62 -5.60
N PRO A 203 -1.06 -4.59 -4.92
CA PRO A 203 -0.46 -3.35 -4.46
C PRO A 203 0.04 -2.46 -5.60
N LEU A 204 0.21 -3.00 -6.81
CA LEU A 204 0.68 -2.29 -7.99
C LEU A 204 -0.45 -1.83 -8.92
N GLN A 205 -1.71 -2.10 -8.54
CA GLN A 205 -2.90 -1.78 -9.35
C GLN A 205 -2.87 -2.38 -10.76
N LEU A 206 -2.09 -3.45 -10.99
CA LEU A 206 -1.97 -4.07 -12.32
C LEU A 206 -3.25 -4.78 -12.76
N TYR A 207 -4.08 -5.17 -11.80
CA TYR A 207 -5.35 -5.87 -11.97
C TYR A 207 -6.56 -5.09 -11.42
N SER A 208 -6.35 -3.92 -10.84
CA SER A 208 -7.38 -3.07 -10.23
C SER A 208 -7.34 -1.65 -10.82
N GLY A 209 -7.99 -1.46 -11.97
CA GLY A 209 -8.17 -0.14 -12.59
C GLY A 209 -9.63 0.34 -12.61
N PRO A 210 -9.91 1.59 -13.02
CA PRO A 210 -11.27 2.11 -13.18
C PRO A 210 -12.17 1.27 -14.11
N ALA A 211 -11.56 0.47 -15.00
CA ALA A 211 -12.26 -0.47 -15.86
C ALA A 211 -12.68 -1.77 -15.14
N PHE A 212 -11.95 -2.18 -14.09
CA PHE A 212 -12.27 -3.34 -13.26
C PHE A 212 -13.22 -2.98 -12.10
N ASP A 213 -13.09 -1.77 -11.53
CA ASP A 213 -13.96 -1.28 -10.46
C ASP A 213 -15.43 -1.11 -10.91
N LYS A 214 -15.68 -0.92 -12.21
CA LYS A 214 -17.05 -0.82 -12.78
C LYS A 214 -17.78 -2.15 -12.91
N LYS A 215 -17.11 -3.29 -12.70
CA LYS A 215 -17.72 -4.62 -12.89
C LYS A 215 -18.51 -5.13 -11.68
N ASP A 216 -18.61 -4.33 -10.62
CA ASP A 216 -19.40 -4.65 -9.42
C ASP A 216 -20.92 -4.43 -9.57
N THR A 217 -21.38 -3.90 -10.71
CA THR A 217 -22.80 -3.88 -11.08
C THR A 217 -23.13 -5.04 -12.02
N TRP A 218 -23.10 -6.27 -11.50
CA TRP A 218 -23.85 -7.38 -12.10
C TRP A 218 -25.10 -7.63 -11.24
N PRO A 219 -26.28 -7.13 -11.64
CA PRO A 219 -27.54 -7.54 -11.03
C PRO A 219 -27.91 -8.91 -11.60
N GLY A 220 -27.72 -9.99 -10.84
CA GLY A 220 -28.07 -11.30 -11.40
C GLY A 220 -27.72 -12.57 -10.62
N SER A 221 -27.58 -12.53 -9.30
CA SER A 221 -27.49 -13.76 -8.51
C SER A 221 -28.43 -13.71 -7.33
N ASN A 222 -29.73 -13.73 -7.62
CA ASN A 222 -30.80 -14.34 -6.80
C ASN A 222 -32.13 -14.14 -7.54
N THR A 223 -32.32 -14.91 -8.61
CA THR A 223 -33.66 -15.17 -9.14
C THR A 223 -33.68 -16.64 -9.48
N ALA A 224 -34.18 -17.45 -8.55
CA ALA A 224 -34.64 -18.79 -8.87
C ALA A 224 -36.00 -18.63 -9.56
N PRO A 225 -36.12 -19.10 -10.81
CA PRO A 225 -37.28 -19.86 -11.19
C PRO A 225 -36.85 -21.28 -11.52
N ASN A 226 -37.60 -22.22 -10.96
CA ASN A 226 -37.82 -23.59 -11.39
C ASN A 226 -36.93 -24.16 -12.51
N GLY A 227 -36.23 -25.23 -12.14
CA GLY A 227 -36.15 -26.49 -12.88
C GLY A 227 -35.76 -26.42 -14.35
N GLU A 228 -34.49 -26.69 -14.63
CA GLU A 228 -34.06 -27.79 -15.51
C GLU A 228 -32.52 -27.90 -15.48
N GLU A 229 -32.04 -29.13 -15.61
CA GLU A 229 -30.66 -29.56 -15.43
C GLU A 229 -29.68 -28.84 -16.37
N ALA A 230 -28.84 -27.96 -15.83
CA ALA A 230 -27.61 -27.55 -16.50
C ALA A 230 -26.44 -27.74 -15.53
N ALA A 231 -25.74 -28.86 -15.72
CA ALA A 231 -24.54 -29.23 -14.99
C ALA A 231 -23.56 -28.05 -14.88
N SER A 232 -23.09 -27.80 -13.66
CA SER A 232 -22.06 -26.83 -13.30
C SER A 232 -20.85 -26.90 -14.24
N ARG A 233 -20.82 -26.02 -15.25
CA ARG A 233 -19.64 -25.83 -16.09
C ARG A 233 -18.63 -24.99 -15.33
N SER A 234 -17.55 -25.65 -14.94
CA SER A 234 -16.38 -25.04 -14.34
C SER A 234 -15.81 -23.96 -15.28
N SER A 235 -15.36 -22.85 -14.73
CA SER A 235 -14.66 -21.78 -15.47
C SER A 235 -13.41 -22.27 -16.21
N TRP A 236 -12.93 -23.47 -15.91
CA TRP A 236 -11.87 -24.16 -16.65
C TRP A 236 -12.32 -24.75 -17.99
N ASP A 237 -13.61 -25.06 -18.18
CA ASP A 237 -14.11 -25.61 -19.45
C ASP A 237 -14.20 -24.54 -20.54
N ALA A 238 -14.42 -23.28 -20.17
CA ALA A 238 -14.38 -22.15 -21.10
C ALA A 238 -12.99 -21.95 -21.72
N VAL A 239 -11.92 -22.25 -20.97
CA VAL A 239 -10.54 -22.18 -21.47
C VAL A 239 -10.27 -23.29 -22.48
N ARG A 240 -10.77 -24.51 -22.22
CA ARG A 240 -10.58 -25.66 -23.12
C ARG A 240 -11.38 -25.51 -24.42
N GLN A 241 -12.57 -24.91 -24.39
CA GLN A 241 -13.37 -24.70 -25.61
C GLN A 241 -12.78 -23.66 -26.57
N SER A 242 -11.81 -22.84 -26.13
CA SER A 242 -11.09 -21.92 -27.02
C SER A 242 -10.02 -22.58 -27.91
N THR A 243 -9.83 -23.90 -27.82
CA THR A 243 -8.71 -24.62 -28.48
C THR A 243 -8.96 -25.06 -29.93
N ASN A 244 -10.07 -24.68 -30.57
CA ASN A 244 -10.29 -24.99 -31.99
C ASN A 244 -9.65 -23.97 -32.97
N ALA A 245 -8.72 -23.14 -32.51
CA ALA A 245 -7.86 -22.32 -33.37
C ALA A 245 -6.40 -22.82 -33.27
N PRO A 246 -5.73 -23.15 -34.39
CA PRO A 246 -4.34 -23.59 -34.37
C PRO A 246 -3.45 -22.37 -34.12
N GLY A 247 -3.04 -22.15 -32.88
CA GLY A 247 -2.10 -21.09 -32.54
C GLY A 247 -1.91 -20.95 -31.04
N SER A 248 -0.66 -20.87 -30.60
CA SER A 248 -0.30 -20.59 -29.22
C SER A 248 -0.81 -19.21 -28.81
N SER A 249 -1.22 -19.02 -27.55
CA SER A 249 -1.59 -17.70 -27.01
C SER A 249 -0.50 -16.64 -27.21
N TRP A 250 0.76 -17.06 -27.36
CA TRP A 250 1.90 -16.20 -27.68
C TRP A 250 1.94 -15.74 -29.15
N ASP A 251 1.34 -16.48 -30.07
CA ASP A 251 1.26 -16.08 -31.48
C ASP A 251 0.31 -14.91 -31.70
N ARG A 252 -0.74 -14.77 -30.87
CA ARG A 252 -1.62 -13.58 -30.90
C ARG A 252 -0.89 -12.30 -30.52
N VAL A 253 0.00 -12.36 -29.52
CA VAL A 253 0.76 -11.18 -29.07
C VAL A 253 1.76 -10.73 -30.15
N ARG A 254 2.41 -11.68 -30.83
CA ARG A 254 3.35 -11.37 -31.92
C ARG A 254 2.65 -10.80 -33.16
N GLN A 255 1.46 -11.31 -33.51
CA GLN A 255 0.70 -10.79 -34.64
C GLN A 255 0.17 -9.37 -34.40
N HIS A 256 -0.16 -9.01 -33.16
CA HIS A 256 -0.74 -7.70 -32.86
C HIS A 256 0.29 -6.56 -32.77
N ASN A 257 1.58 -6.87 -32.55
CA ASN A 257 2.66 -5.88 -32.50
C ASN A 257 3.43 -5.70 -33.82
N GLY A 258 3.17 -6.52 -34.84
CA GLY A 258 3.96 -6.55 -36.07
C GLY A 258 3.56 -5.56 -37.17
N SER A 259 2.55 -4.71 -36.99
CA SER A 259 2.03 -3.87 -38.08
C SER A 259 1.69 -2.43 -37.67
N LYS A 260 2.73 -1.58 -37.68
CA LYS A 260 2.74 -0.22 -38.30
C LYS A 260 4.05 0.51 -37.99
N PRO A 261 4.90 0.80 -39.00
CA PRO A 261 5.90 1.86 -38.88
C PRO A 261 5.20 3.20 -39.15
N SER A 262 4.83 3.92 -38.09
CA SER A 262 4.47 5.34 -38.20
C SER A 262 5.74 6.16 -38.43
N ARG A 263 5.89 6.63 -39.66
CA ARG A 263 6.86 7.65 -40.08
C ARG A 263 6.67 8.95 -39.30
N LEU A 264 7.80 9.44 -38.77
CA LEU A 264 8.28 10.82 -38.71
C LEU A 264 7.36 11.92 -38.14
N HIS A 265 7.80 12.52 -37.02
CA HIS A 265 7.83 13.97 -36.93
C HIS A 265 9.12 14.43 -36.24
N SER A 266 9.97 15.09 -37.00
CA SER A 266 11.12 15.86 -36.55
C SER A 266 10.71 17.32 -36.41
N THR A 267 11.06 17.94 -35.29
CA THR A 267 11.37 19.37 -35.22
C THR A 267 12.31 19.66 -34.04
N PRO A 268 13.13 20.72 -34.13
CA PRO A 268 14.39 20.86 -33.41
C PRO A 268 14.35 21.88 -32.24
N GLU A 269 15.42 21.79 -31.46
CA GLU A 269 16.16 22.84 -30.73
C GLU A 269 15.56 23.62 -29.54
N ASP A 270 16.39 23.62 -28.49
CA ASP A 270 16.66 24.65 -27.48
C ASP A 270 15.95 24.60 -26.12
N ARG A 271 16.63 23.97 -25.14
CA ARG A 271 17.20 24.70 -24.00
C ARG A 271 18.15 23.85 -23.16
N ASP A 272 19.38 24.34 -23.06
CA ASP A 272 20.42 23.96 -22.09
C ASP A 272 19.92 24.02 -20.65
N GLU A 273 19.86 22.88 -19.95
CA GLU A 273 20.20 22.79 -18.52
C GLU A 273 20.92 21.46 -18.27
N LYS A 274 22.22 21.57 -17.94
CA LYS A 274 23.08 20.46 -17.54
C LYS A 274 22.70 20.03 -16.12
N GLU A 275 22.01 18.90 -16.00
CA GLU A 275 22.06 18.09 -14.79
C GLU A 275 22.91 16.84 -15.07
N ASP A 276 24.04 16.72 -14.36
CA ASP A 276 24.86 15.51 -14.27
C ASP A 276 24.06 14.41 -13.55
N VAL A 277 23.10 13.84 -14.28
CA VAL A 277 22.47 12.57 -13.94
C VAL A 277 23.43 11.48 -14.39
N LEU A 278 23.92 10.68 -13.44
CA LEU A 278 24.66 9.44 -13.71
C LEU A 278 23.94 8.69 -14.82
N SER A 279 24.52 8.74 -16.03
CA SER A 279 24.04 7.99 -17.17
C SER A 279 24.22 6.52 -16.84
N LEU A 280 23.15 5.89 -16.34
CA LEU A 280 23.07 4.44 -16.32
C LEU A 280 23.14 4.01 -17.78
N ASP A 281 24.30 3.49 -18.16
CA ASP A 281 24.55 2.94 -19.48
C ASP A 281 23.63 1.72 -19.61
N HIS A 282 22.48 1.93 -20.24
CA HIS A 282 21.56 0.85 -20.53
C HIS A 282 22.18 0.05 -21.66
N PRO A 283 22.44 -1.27 -21.47
CA PRO A 283 23.03 -2.07 -22.52
C PRO A 283 22.17 -1.97 -23.76
N THR A 284 22.84 -1.74 -24.89
CA THR A 284 22.18 -1.69 -26.19
C THR A 284 21.52 -3.04 -26.46
N GLN A 285 20.45 -3.06 -27.25
CA GLN A 285 19.75 -4.31 -27.60
C GLN A 285 20.72 -5.38 -28.15
N SER A 286 21.75 -4.95 -28.89
CA SER A 286 22.82 -5.82 -29.39
C SER A 286 23.68 -6.45 -28.30
N GLU A 287 23.95 -5.75 -27.20
CA GLU A 287 24.72 -6.30 -26.06
C GLU A 287 23.90 -7.31 -25.28
N PHE A 288 22.59 -7.07 -25.15
CA PHE A 288 21.68 -8.04 -24.55
C PHE A 288 21.58 -9.32 -25.40
N ASP A 289 21.44 -9.17 -26.72
CA ASP A 289 21.38 -10.31 -27.65
C ASP A 289 22.71 -11.08 -27.65
N ALA A 290 23.85 -10.39 -27.55
CA ALA A 290 25.17 -11.02 -27.45
C ALA A 290 25.35 -11.81 -26.14
N LEU A 291 24.85 -11.30 -25.01
CA LEU A 291 24.84 -12.02 -23.73
C LEU A 291 23.97 -13.29 -23.80
N LEU A 292 22.82 -13.21 -24.46
CA LEU A 292 21.93 -14.36 -24.68
C LEU A 292 22.55 -15.41 -25.61
N GLU A 293 23.24 -14.99 -26.67
CA GLU A 293 23.98 -15.92 -27.52
C GLU A 293 25.15 -16.56 -26.79
N ARG A 294 25.82 -15.83 -25.91
CA ARG A 294 26.92 -16.34 -25.09
C ARG A 294 26.46 -17.40 -24.10
N GLU A 295 25.35 -17.17 -23.40
CA GLU A 295 24.71 -18.17 -22.53
C GLU A 295 24.30 -19.41 -23.35
N ARG A 296 23.75 -19.21 -24.55
CA ARG A 296 23.33 -20.31 -25.43
C ARG A 296 24.49 -21.14 -25.97
N LYS A 297 25.70 -20.56 -26.08
CA LYS A 297 26.92 -21.25 -26.51
C LYS A 297 27.66 -21.94 -25.35
N GLY A 298 27.27 -21.67 -24.10
CA GLY A 298 27.91 -22.26 -22.93
C GLY A 298 29.35 -21.82 -22.72
N GLU A 299 29.73 -20.65 -23.24
CA GLU A 299 31.05 -20.04 -23.05
C GLU A 299 31.07 -19.26 -21.73
N ASP A 300 31.08 -20.02 -20.63
CA ASP A 300 31.52 -19.50 -19.34
C ASP A 300 33.04 -19.40 -19.41
N ASP A 301 33.58 -18.17 -19.53
CA ASP A 301 35.01 -17.94 -19.42
C ASP A 301 35.42 -18.36 -18.00
N GLU A 302 36.20 -19.44 -17.88
CA GLU A 302 36.87 -19.79 -16.64
C GLU A 302 37.82 -18.65 -16.25
N LEU A 303 37.41 -17.83 -15.28
CA LEU A 303 38.22 -16.86 -14.56
C LEU A 303 38.32 -17.25 -13.08
#